data_AF-A0A2V5WGX7-F1
#
_entry.id   AF-A0A2V5WGX7-F1
#
_cell.length_a   1.000
_cell.length_b   1.000
_cell.length_c   1.000
_cell.angle_alpha   90.00
_cell.angle_beta   90.00
_cell.angle_gamma   90.00
#
_symmetry.space_group_name_H-M   'P 1'
#
loop_
_entity.id
_entity.type
_entity.pdbx_description
1 polymer ?
#
loop_
_entity_poly.entity_id
_entity_poly.type
_entity_poly.pdbx_seq_one_letter_code
_entity_poly.pdbx_strand_id
1 'polypeptide(L)'
;RLKIPKSSAHLILTTLERRGFLQRNTQTGRYHFGLQLVSLSRSALENLDLREEAKPFLRSLMQESGLTVHMAVLERDEAVIIEKVEAPGLVRLASWIGRRLDLNCTGVGKVLLAFLRDDELNQLLETAVFARHNSRTIIPRQAVGVRFG
;
A
#
# COMPACT_ATOMS: atom_id res chain seq x y z
N ARG A 1 16.91 -14.50 -1.21
CA ARG A 1 16.81 -15.73 -2.03
C ARG A 1 15.93 -16.72 -1.30
N LEU A 2 14.97 -17.37 -1.98
CA LEU A 2 14.09 -18.37 -1.37
C LEU A 2 14.90 -19.62 -1.00
N LYS A 3 14.69 -20.18 0.19
CA LYS A 3 15.36 -21.41 0.67
C LYS A 3 14.65 -22.66 0.13
N ILE A 4 14.60 -22.82 -1.19
CA ILE A 4 13.94 -23.97 -1.87
C ILE A 4 14.89 -24.65 -2.87
N PRO A 5 14.69 -25.96 -3.17
CA PRO A 5 15.46 -26.66 -4.20
C PRO A 5 15.34 -26.00 -5.58
N LYS A 6 16.41 -26.07 -6.38
CA LYS A 6 16.44 -25.49 -7.73
C LYS A 6 15.36 -26.08 -8.66
N SER A 7 15.10 -27.39 -8.56
CA SER A 7 14.05 -28.07 -9.34
C SER A 7 12.66 -27.52 -9.01
N SER A 8 12.35 -27.35 -7.73
CA SER A 8 11.07 -26.76 -7.27
C SER A 8 10.94 -25.31 -7.71
N ALA A 9 11.99 -24.50 -7.57
CA ALA A 9 12.00 -23.11 -8.06
C ALA A 9 11.75 -23.04 -9.57
N HIS A 10 12.36 -23.95 -10.34
CA HIS A 10 12.15 -24.03 -11.78
C HIS A 10 10.70 -24.37 -12.14
N LEU A 11 10.09 -25.37 -11.49
CA LEU A 11 8.68 -25.72 -11.67
C LEU A 11 7.74 -24.55 -11.38
N ILE A 12 7.98 -23.80 -10.30
CA ILE A 12 7.19 -22.62 -9.94
C ILE A 12 7.33 -21.54 -11.03
N LEU A 13 8.55 -21.21 -11.43
CA LEU A 13 8.80 -20.18 -12.46
C LEU A 13 8.19 -20.56 -13.80
N THR A 14 8.35 -21.80 -14.26
CA THR A 14 7.75 -22.30 -15.50
C THR A 14 6.22 -22.27 -15.44
N THR A 15 5.63 -22.57 -14.27
CA THR A 15 4.17 -22.49 -14.09
C THR A 15 3.67 -21.05 -14.16
N LEU A 16 4.38 -20.12 -13.49
CA LEU A 16 4.04 -18.69 -13.52
C LEU A 16 4.23 -18.09 -14.91
N GLU A 17 5.26 -18.50 -15.65
CA GLU A 17 5.46 -18.13 -17.04
C GLU A 17 4.34 -18.64 -17.95
N ARG A 18 4.01 -19.93 -17.86
CA ARG A 18 2.91 -20.54 -18.63
C ARG A 18 1.55 -19.89 -18.35
N ARG A 19 1.33 -19.40 -17.13
CA ARG A 19 0.11 -18.68 -16.73
C ARG A 19 0.18 -17.17 -17.00
N GLY A 20 1.25 -16.66 -17.62
CA GLY A 20 1.40 -15.26 -18.00
C GLY A 20 1.72 -14.29 -16.85
N PHE A 21 1.99 -14.79 -15.64
CA PHE A 21 2.40 -13.97 -14.49
C PHE A 21 3.86 -13.52 -14.59
N LEU A 22 4.69 -14.33 -15.25
CA LEU A 22 6.07 -13.99 -15.58
C LEU A 22 6.29 -14.11 -17.09
N GLN A 23 7.31 -13.43 -17.57
CA GLN A 23 7.87 -13.59 -18.91
C GLN A 23 9.37 -13.77 -18.77
N ARG A 24 9.93 -14.72 -19.53
CA ARG A 24 11.36 -14.96 -19.56
C ARG A 24 11.98 -14.20 -20.73
N ASN A 25 12.95 -13.34 -20.43
CA ASN A 25 13.79 -12.75 -21.45
C ASN A 25 14.68 -13.85 -22.06
N THR A 26 14.51 -14.11 -23.35
CA THR A 26 15.18 -15.22 -24.06
C THR A 26 16.69 -15.04 -24.20
N GLN A 27 17.18 -13.80 -24.18
CA GLN A 27 18.60 -13.46 -24.34
C GLN A 27 19.36 -13.57 -23.01
N THR A 28 18.74 -13.17 -21.90
CA THR A 28 19.39 -13.10 -20.58
C THR A 28 18.96 -14.23 -19.63
N GLY A 29 17.89 -14.94 -19.96
CA GLY A 29 17.26 -15.97 -19.13
C GLY A 29 16.56 -15.44 -17.88
N ARG A 30 16.53 -14.12 -17.67
CA ARG A 30 15.89 -13.48 -16.50
C ARG A 30 14.39 -13.39 -16.67
N TYR A 31 13.67 -13.49 -15.55
CA TYR A 31 12.22 -13.33 -15.52
C TYR A 31 11.84 -11.88 -15.17
N HIS A 32 10.78 -11.39 -15.79
CA HIS A 32 10.10 -10.14 -15.45
C HIS A 32 8.59 -10.39 -15.33
N PHE A 33 7.86 -9.44 -14.76
CA PHE A 33 6.42 -9.52 -14.62
C PHE A 33 5.73 -9.59 -15.99
N GLY A 34 4.75 -10.48 -16.11
CA GLY A 34 3.89 -10.60 -17.28
C GLY A 34 2.57 -9.84 -17.11
N LEU A 35 1.84 -9.68 -18.20
CA LEU A 35 0.60 -8.88 -18.25
C LEU A 35 -0.55 -9.45 -17.40
N GLN A 36 -0.51 -10.73 -17.01
CA GLN A 36 -1.54 -11.31 -16.15
C GLN A 36 -1.66 -10.58 -14.79
N LEU A 37 -0.54 -10.00 -14.31
CA LEU A 37 -0.56 -9.18 -13.10
C LEU A 37 -1.32 -7.86 -13.28
N VAL A 38 -1.36 -7.30 -14.49
CA VAL A 38 -2.15 -6.10 -14.80
C VAL A 38 -3.64 -6.40 -14.77
N SER A 39 -4.05 -7.54 -15.34
CA SER A 39 -5.45 -7.98 -15.29
C SER A 39 -5.89 -8.25 -13.85
N LEU A 40 -5.04 -8.90 -13.05
CA LEU A 40 -5.33 -9.18 -11.64
C LEU A 40 -5.41 -7.88 -10.82
N SER A 41 -4.49 -6.94 -11.03
CA SER A 41 -4.51 -5.66 -10.32
C SER A 41 -5.74 -4.84 -10.69
N ARG A 42 -6.14 -4.84 -11.97
CA ARG A 42 -7.37 -4.19 -12.41
C ARG A 42 -8.59 -4.77 -11.70
N SER A 43 -8.75 -6.09 -11.68
CA SER A 43 -9.89 -6.73 -10.98
C SER A 43 -9.88 -6.45 -9.48
N ALA A 44 -8.70 -6.44 -8.84
CA ALA A 44 -8.59 -6.09 -7.43
C ALA A 44 -8.97 -4.62 -7.16
N LEU A 45 -8.62 -3.70 -8.06
CA LEU A 45 -8.94 -2.28 -7.96
C LEU A 45 -10.39 -1.96 -8.37
N GLU A 46 -11.01 -2.74 -9.26
CA GLU A 46 -12.42 -2.59 -9.64
C GLU A 46 -13.36 -2.90 -8.47
N ASN A 47 -12.97 -3.78 -7.53
CA ASN A 47 -13.74 -3.98 -6.29
C ASN A 47 -13.69 -2.76 -5.33
N LEU A 48 -12.93 -1.72 -5.68
CA LEU A 48 -12.83 -0.48 -4.91
C LEU A 48 -13.50 0.66 -5.69
N ASP A 49 -14.82 0.56 -5.90
CA ASP A 49 -15.62 1.59 -6.60
C ASP A 49 -15.35 3.01 -6.09
N LEU A 50 -15.10 3.13 -4.77
CA LEU A 50 -14.69 4.36 -4.09
C LEU A 50 -13.52 5.08 -4.78
N ARG A 51 -12.60 4.34 -5.40
CA ARG A 51 -11.43 4.92 -6.08
C ARG A 51 -11.82 5.78 -7.27
N GLU A 52 -12.67 5.26 -8.15
CA GLU A 52 -13.09 6.01 -9.34
C GLU A 52 -13.97 7.20 -8.96
N GLU A 53 -14.84 7.03 -7.96
CA GLU A 53 -15.68 8.09 -7.43
C GLU A 53 -14.87 9.19 -6.72
N ALA A 54 -13.81 8.84 -5.98
CA ALA A 54 -13.00 9.79 -5.23
C ALA A 54 -12.04 10.60 -6.13
N LYS A 55 -11.66 10.08 -7.31
CA LYS A 55 -10.65 10.69 -8.20
C LYS A 55 -10.87 12.18 -8.49
N PRO A 56 -12.08 12.67 -8.83
CA PRO A 56 -12.32 14.09 -9.07
C PRO A 56 -12.00 14.95 -7.83
N PHE A 57 -12.36 14.48 -6.63
CA PHE A 57 -12.10 15.17 -5.38
C PHE A 57 -10.60 15.21 -5.04
N LEU A 58 -9.89 14.10 -5.27
CA LEU A 58 -8.43 14.06 -5.08
C LEU A 58 -7.71 15.01 -6.04
N ARG A 59 -8.21 15.18 -7.26
CA ARG A 59 -7.68 16.15 -8.23
C ARG A 59 -7.93 17.60 -7.79
N SER A 60 -9.13 17.92 -7.30
CA SER A 60 -9.43 19.25 -6.75
C SER A 60 -8.49 19.58 -5.60
N LEU A 61 -8.33 18.65 -4.65
CA LEU A 61 -7.44 18.84 -3.52
C LEU A 61 -5.97 19.01 -3.93
N MET A 62 -5.51 18.26 -4.94
CA MET A 62 -4.16 18.44 -5.49
C MET A 62 -4.00 19.83 -6.12
N GLN A 63 -4.99 20.29 -6.88
CA GLN A 63 -4.97 21.61 -7.52
C GLN A 63 -4.98 22.75 -6.49
N GLU A 64 -5.77 22.63 -5.43
CA GLU A 64 -5.89 23.63 -4.37
C GLU A 64 -4.64 23.68 -3.49
N SER A 65 -4.06 22.52 -3.15
CA SER A 65 -2.89 22.44 -2.27
C SER A 65 -1.56 22.59 -3.00
N GLY A 66 -1.51 22.29 -4.30
CA GLY A 66 -0.27 22.16 -5.07
C GLY A 66 0.59 20.96 -4.64
N LEU A 67 0.05 20.02 -3.85
CA LEU A 67 0.78 18.89 -3.27
C LEU A 67 0.28 17.55 -3.80
N THR A 68 1.15 16.54 -3.83
CA THR A 68 0.76 15.17 -4.17
C THR A 68 -0.25 14.66 -3.15
N VAL A 69 -1.38 14.18 -3.62
CA VAL A 69 -2.47 13.64 -2.77
C VAL A 69 -2.44 12.11 -2.83
N HIS A 70 -2.56 11.48 -1.67
CA HIS A 70 -2.70 10.04 -1.52
C HIS A 70 -4.06 9.70 -0.92
N MET A 71 -4.69 8.64 -1.42
CA MET A 71 -5.81 7.99 -0.78
C MET A 71 -5.40 6.58 -0.39
N ALA A 72 -5.65 6.22 0.86
CA ALA A 72 -5.32 4.92 1.41
C ALA A 72 -6.48 4.35 2.19
N VAL A 73 -6.49 3.02 2.29
CA VAL A 73 -7.43 2.27 3.12
C VAL A 73 -6.67 1.53 4.20
N LEU A 74 -7.33 1.25 5.31
CA LEU A 74 -6.79 0.38 6.33
C LEU A 74 -6.90 -1.08 5.85
N GLU A 75 -5.78 -1.80 5.79
CA GLU A 75 -5.77 -3.23 5.55
C GLU A 75 -4.94 -3.90 6.66
N ARG A 76 -5.65 -4.55 7.59
CA ARG A 76 -5.09 -5.11 8.83
C ARG A 76 -4.48 -4.00 9.69
N ASP A 77 -3.17 -4.00 9.85
CA ASP A 77 -2.39 -3.10 10.71
C ASP A 77 -1.59 -2.05 9.92
N GLU A 78 -1.88 -1.90 8.63
CA GLU A 78 -1.18 -0.95 7.76
C GLU A 78 -2.15 -0.16 6.88
N ALA A 79 -1.75 1.06 6.51
CA ALA A 79 -2.45 1.85 5.51
C ALA A 79 -1.90 1.50 4.12
N VAL A 80 -2.78 1.19 3.16
CA VAL A 80 -2.41 0.83 1.80
C VAL A 80 -2.86 1.91 0.84
N ILE A 81 -1.92 2.52 0.12
CA ILE A 81 -2.24 3.53 -0.90
C ILE A 81 -3.00 2.86 -2.05
N ILE A 82 -4.24 3.26 -2.28
CA ILE A 82 -5.08 2.76 -3.37
C ILE A 82 -5.21 3.76 -4.53
N GLU A 83 -4.93 5.04 -4.29
CA GLU A 83 -4.87 6.06 -5.33
C GLU A 83 -3.84 7.15 -5.01
N LYS A 84 -3.26 7.73 -6.08
CA LYS A 84 -2.28 8.81 -6.00
C LYS A 84 -2.51 9.81 -7.14
N VAL A 85 -2.68 11.09 -6.80
CA VAL A 85 -2.67 12.19 -7.76
C VAL A 85 -1.38 12.99 -7.56
N GLU A 86 -0.48 12.91 -8.54
CA GLU A 86 0.80 13.61 -8.49
C GLU A 86 0.63 15.09 -8.81
N ALA A 87 1.22 15.94 -7.96
CA ALA A 87 1.34 17.36 -8.24
C ALA A 87 2.45 17.63 -9.28
N PRO A 88 2.29 18.66 -10.14
CA PRO A 88 3.35 19.09 -11.04
C PRO A 88 4.57 19.59 -10.26
N GLY A 89 5.78 19.04 -10.50
CA GLY A 89 7.01 19.51 -9.86
C GLY A 89 8.09 18.44 -9.67
N LEU A 90 9.23 18.84 -9.10
CA LEU A 90 10.44 18.01 -9.00
C LEU A 90 10.47 17.08 -7.78
N VAL A 91 9.70 17.39 -6.71
CA VAL A 91 9.75 16.59 -5.47
C VAL A 91 8.83 15.38 -5.59
N ARG A 92 9.37 14.32 -6.18
CA ARG A 92 8.71 13.00 -6.18
C ARG A 92 8.99 12.29 -4.86
N LEU A 93 8.00 12.28 -3.97
CA LEU A 93 7.99 11.36 -2.84
C LEU A 93 7.97 9.92 -3.37
N ALA A 94 8.77 9.04 -2.77
CA ALA A 94 8.87 7.63 -3.14
C ALA A 94 7.60 6.84 -2.72
N SER A 95 6.44 7.15 -3.28
CA SER A 95 5.15 6.50 -3.03
C SER A 95 4.53 5.99 -4.34
N TRP A 96 3.86 4.85 -4.28
CA TRP A 96 3.19 4.20 -5.41
C TRP A 96 1.91 3.51 -4.92
N ILE A 97 0.96 3.25 -5.82
CA ILE A 97 -0.25 2.48 -5.53
C ILE A 97 0.15 1.06 -5.09
N GLY A 98 -0.43 0.58 -3.99
CA GLY A 98 -0.08 -0.68 -3.33
C GLY A 98 1.04 -0.56 -2.28
N ARG A 99 1.65 0.63 -2.11
CA ARG A 99 2.60 0.85 -1.01
C ARG A 99 1.88 0.79 0.34
N ARG A 100 2.49 0.07 1.28
CA ARG A 100 2.04 -0.04 2.68
C ARG A 100 2.76 0.98 3.55
N LEU A 101 2.03 1.57 4.49
CA LEU A 101 2.47 2.65 5.36
C LEU A 101 2.11 2.32 6.81
N ASP A 102 3.03 2.58 7.73
CA ASP A 102 2.74 2.41 9.15
C ASP A 102 1.73 3.44 9.63
N LEU A 103 0.81 2.97 10.49
CA LEU A 103 -0.32 3.76 10.95
C LEU A 103 0.08 4.89 11.91
N ASN A 104 1.16 4.70 12.69
CA ASN A 104 1.55 5.62 13.75
C ASN A 104 2.43 6.80 13.30
N CYS A 105 3.06 6.69 12.12
CA CYS A 105 4.08 7.64 11.68
C CYS A 105 3.69 8.44 10.42
N THR A 106 2.52 8.17 9.84
CA THR A 106 2.00 8.88 8.66
C THR A 106 0.72 9.64 8.98
N GLY A 107 0.48 10.76 8.28
CA GLY A 107 -0.77 11.52 8.45
C GLY A 107 -2.00 10.68 8.12
N VAL A 108 -1.96 9.95 7.00
CA VAL A 108 -3.05 9.06 6.60
C VAL A 108 -3.30 7.94 7.61
N GLY A 109 -2.23 7.35 8.16
CA GLY A 109 -2.33 6.32 9.19
C GLY A 109 -3.00 6.81 10.46
N LYS A 110 -2.61 8.00 10.95
CA LYS A 110 -3.21 8.59 12.15
C LYS A 110 -4.68 8.92 11.96
N VAL A 111 -5.06 9.43 10.78
CA VAL A 111 -6.46 9.69 10.44
C VAL A 111 -7.24 8.38 10.43
N LEU A 112 -6.74 7.31 9.79
CA LEU A 112 -7.41 6.01 9.80
C LEU A 112 -7.62 5.49 11.23
N LEU A 113 -6.61 5.59 12.11
CA LEU A 113 -6.74 5.20 13.51
C LEU A 113 -7.78 6.05 14.27
N ALA A 114 -7.86 7.36 13.99
CA ALA A 114 -8.74 8.27 14.71
C ALA A 114 -10.24 8.03 14.43
N PHE A 115 -10.57 7.35 13.33
CA PHE A 115 -11.95 7.06 12.92
C PHE A 115 -12.32 5.57 13.04
N LEU A 116 -11.44 4.74 13.61
CA LEU A 116 -11.80 3.36 13.98
C LEU A 116 -12.81 3.34 15.13
N ARG A 117 -13.63 2.30 15.18
CA ARG A 117 -14.44 2.01 16.38
C ARG A 117 -13.52 1.59 17.52
N ASP A 118 -13.93 1.86 18.76
CA ASP A 118 -13.09 1.60 19.93
C ASP A 118 -12.69 0.12 20.06
N ASP A 119 -13.57 -0.82 19.70
CA ASP A 119 -13.30 -2.27 19.67
C ASP A 119 -12.19 -2.62 18.66
N GLU A 120 -12.27 -2.08 17.44
CA GLU A 120 -11.29 -2.29 16.37
C GLU A 120 -9.94 -1.66 16.71
N LEU A 121 -9.96 -0.44 17.24
CA LEU A 121 -8.75 0.26 17.66
C LEU A 121 -8.05 -0.51 18.78
N ASN A 122 -8.76 -0.96 19.80
CA ASN A 122 -8.19 -1.71 20.91
C ASN A 122 -7.55 -3.02 20.44
N GLN A 123 -8.25 -3.78 19.59
CA GLN A 123 -7.71 -5.01 19.01
C GLN A 123 -6.43 -4.75 18.19
N LEU A 124 -6.41 -3.66 17.42
CA LEU A 124 -5.25 -3.29 16.63
C LEU A 124 -4.08 -2.88 17.54
N LEU A 125 -4.33 -2.13 18.61
CA LEU A 125 -3.30 -1.72 19.57
C LEU A 125 -2.69 -2.89 20.35
N GLU A 126 -3.43 -3.99 20.53
CA GLU A 126 -2.93 -5.21 21.18
C GLU A 126 -2.08 -6.08 20.25
N THR A 127 -2.40 -6.09 18.96
CA THR A 127 -1.84 -7.05 18.00
C THR A 127 -0.76 -6.45 17.09
N ALA A 128 -0.83 -5.15 16.79
CA ALA A 128 0.06 -4.49 15.84
C ALA A 128 1.40 -4.10 16.47
N VAL A 129 2.46 -4.16 15.66
CA VAL A 129 3.79 -3.70 16.04
C VAL A 129 4.06 -2.31 15.46
N PHE A 130 4.15 -1.30 16.32
CA PHE A 130 4.43 0.07 15.90
C PHE A 130 5.93 0.38 15.90
N ALA A 131 6.52 0.43 14.71
CA ALA A 131 7.92 0.80 14.54
C ALA A 131 8.17 2.28 14.93
N ARG A 132 9.37 2.54 15.49
CA ARG A 132 9.88 3.89 15.73
C ARG A 132 10.85 4.26 14.61
N HIS A 133 10.45 5.17 13.73
CA HIS A 133 11.29 5.61 12.60
C HIS A 133 12.20 6.79 12.94
N ASN A 134 11.80 7.62 13.91
CA ASN A 134 12.59 8.74 14.41
C ASN A 134 12.18 9.11 15.84
N SER A 135 12.87 10.09 16.44
CA SER A 135 12.58 10.57 17.80
C SER A 135 11.16 11.15 17.96
N ARG A 136 10.53 11.60 16.87
CA ARG A 136 9.17 12.16 16.84
C ARG A 136 8.09 11.13 16.52
N THR A 137 8.44 9.86 16.31
CA THR A 137 7.46 8.82 16.03
C THR A 137 6.67 8.50 17.29
N ILE A 138 5.35 8.69 17.23
CA ILE A 138 4.44 8.35 18.31
C ILE A 138 4.31 6.83 18.32
N ILE A 139 4.49 6.21 19.49
CA ILE A 139 4.17 4.79 19.68
C ILE A 139 2.93 4.76 20.56
N PRO A 140 1.76 4.40 20.01
CA PRO A 140 0.58 4.21 20.83
C PRO A 140 0.87 3.09 21.84
N ARG A 141 0.75 3.37 23.13
CA ARG A 141 0.70 2.34 24.17
C ARG A 141 -0.77 2.17 24.52
N GLN A 142 -1.22 0.92 24.62
CA GLN A 142 -2.56 0.45 24.99
C GLN A 142 -3.62 1.53 25.31
N ALA A 143 -4.68 1.55 24.51
CA ALA A 143 -6.04 2.00 24.82
C ALA A 143 -6.21 3.06 25.93
N VAL A 144 -5.62 4.25 25.77
CA VAL A 144 -6.10 5.43 26.50
C VAL A 144 -6.10 6.63 25.55
N GLY A 145 -7.22 6.82 24.85
CA GLY A 145 -7.72 8.12 24.43
C GLY A 145 -6.79 9.06 23.65
N VAL A 146 -5.82 8.56 22.88
CA VAL A 146 -4.99 9.43 22.03
C VAL A 146 -5.77 9.76 20.76
N ARG A 147 -6.61 10.79 20.82
CA ARG A 147 -7.09 11.45 19.61
C ARG A 147 -5.91 12.21 19.00
N PHE A 148 -5.50 11.82 17.80
CA PHE A 148 -4.49 12.53 17.01
C PHE A 148 -5.10 13.84 16.50
N GLY A 149 -5.11 14.88 17.35
CA GLY A 149 -5.41 16.26 16.99
C GLY A 149 -4.17 17.04 16.57
#